data_AF-H8ZFN4-F1
#
_entry.id   AF-H8ZFN4-F1
#
_cell.length_a   1.000
_cell.length_b   1.000
_cell.length_c   1.000
_cell.angle_alpha   90.00
_cell.angle_beta   90.00
_cell.angle_gamma   90.00
#
_symmetry.space_group_name_H-M   'P 1'
#
loop_
_entity.id
_entity.type
_entity.pdbx_description
1 polymer ?
#
loop_
_entity_poly.entity_id
_entity_poly.type
_entity_poly.pdbx_seq_one_letter_code
_entity_poly.pdbx_strand_id
1 'polypeptide(L)'
;MEELMSRISGKIISYPDCIEDIQEIILKTDQGNYHYCIVYLLLLKEQIIKIPETEKDKEVFNDYFERLKAHARKVSGTEWLQMIENAEYSVYKEEKEEENRLDLLINFVMETLIRTSTADMERLVDGYLQEEMNDPRTETKTQINVSLVVIEEVLDNLAKLPEKEARESAKTVSILLTEEHVPLLLKYLGKLSKIILISLYLNNRLVYDALHREFIKTQSLEEMTLLVDFPEIDIDEVIVYLYKNSGILKVLDAIIKTRLIHREKIVNAVIEYIKTGSRTKTIGFIRENLGCFLEIIEKIGLGCEEVLFLAEKESSLLRYAFQMMAEIKSEMTDKKKKPLNLQKKEKRLSNLISALSTELSNGSDEETKEFIMQSHETDPDLLSKVCIGLFRAKQPSDEIRSALSKLVTKKTSTSFVFTAMPYLKDIQKYDLMEEYLVDDVSLTLFTRIIKKPEEILMQAHKLNIQPGKRIIHLCFARPEIFTDRILSMAIEEITKMDTLPALFMETVKNSLKLFSNMKPFLATLIKREWTKLFTNNQAELLALLESVGQAAPEILLTVDESELTKIISKSNLLQKRVKEYLLKQPAYIQNKYKSLLNP
;
A
#
# COMPACT_ATOMS: atom_id res chain seq x y z
N MET A 1 13.55 -37.32 -17.41
CA MET A 1 14.61 -36.35 -17.79
C MET A 1 15.01 -35.51 -16.59
N GLU A 2 14.09 -34.87 -15.86
CA GLU A 2 14.43 -34.13 -14.63
C GLU A 2 15.08 -35.00 -13.54
N GLU A 3 14.59 -36.23 -13.34
CA GLU A 3 15.18 -37.19 -12.39
C GLU A 3 16.60 -37.62 -12.78
N LEU A 4 16.85 -37.81 -14.09
CA LEU A 4 18.18 -38.08 -14.67
C LEU A 4 19.12 -36.89 -14.42
N MET A 5 18.68 -35.67 -14.73
CA MET A 5 19.46 -34.45 -14.50
C MET A 5 19.74 -34.19 -13.00
N SER A 6 18.83 -34.58 -12.12
CA SER A 6 19.04 -34.51 -10.66
C SER A 6 20.05 -35.53 -10.15
N ARG A 7 20.23 -36.69 -10.80
CA ARG A 7 21.32 -37.62 -10.48
C ARG A 7 22.68 -37.07 -10.91
N ILE A 8 22.72 -36.37 -12.04
CA ILE A 8 23.95 -35.91 -12.70
C ILE A 8 24.45 -34.58 -12.13
N SER A 9 23.63 -33.82 -11.39
CA SER A 9 24.04 -32.54 -10.79
C SER A 9 25.04 -32.64 -9.62
N GLY A 10 25.55 -33.84 -9.31
CA GLY A 10 26.65 -34.06 -8.38
C GLY A 10 28.02 -33.73 -9.00
N LYS A 11 29.01 -33.31 -8.20
CA LYS A 11 30.31 -32.81 -8.68
C LYS A 11 31.23 -33.85 -9.36
N ILE A 12 30.91 -35.15 -9.32
CA ILE A 12 31.75 -36.23 -9.85
C ILE A 12 30.88 -37.23 -10.60
N ILE A 13 31.22 -37.49 -11.86
CA ILE A 13 30.60 -38.53 -12.69
C ILE A 13 31.47 -39.79 -12.63
N SER A 14 30.90 -40.92 -12.20
CA SER A 14 31.59 -42.21 -12.09
C SER A 14 31.47 -43.06 -13.35
N TYR A 15 32.56 -43.73 -13.72
CA TYR A 15 32.56 -44.84 -14.67
C TYR A 15 32.20 -46.15 -13.93
N PRO A 16 31.40 -47.07 -14.52
CA PRO A 16 30.85 -47.05 -15.88
C PRO A 16 29.48 -46.35 -16.01
N ASP A 17 28.89 -45.88 -14.91
CA ASP A 17 27.51 -45.34 -14.85
C ASP A 17 27.25 -44.22 -15.89
N CYS A 18 28.27 -43.41 -16.17
CA CYS A 18 28.23 -42.35 -17.17
C CYS A 18 27.94 -42.84 -18.60
N ILE A 19 28.33 -44.07 -18.94
CA ILE A 19 28.01 -44.67 -20.25
C ILE A 19 26.52 -44.97 -20.34
N GLU A 20 25.91 -45.45 -19.27
CA GLU A 20 24.46 -45.72 -19.21
C GLU A 20 23.68 -44.41 -19.32
N ASP A 21 24.13 -43.35 -18.64
CA ASP A 21 23.53 -42.02 -18.75
C ASP A 21 23.64 -41.46 -20.19
N ILE A 22 24.80 -41.60 -20.85
CA ILE A 22 24.98 -41.19 -22.26
C ILE A 22 23.98 -41.93 -23.16
N GLN A 23 23.86 -43.25 -23.00
CA GLN A 23 22.93 -44.06 -23.79
C GLN A 23 21.48 -43.66 -23.54
N GLU A 24 21.10 -43.43 -22.27
CA GLU A 24 19.77 -43.01 -21.87
C GLU A 24 19.41 -41.64 -22.47
N ILE A 25 20.37 -40.71 -22.49
CA ILE A 25 20.20 -39.38 -23.10
C ILE A 25 20.04 -39.47 -24.61
N ILE A 26 20.86 -40.26 -25.29
CA ILE A 26 20.74 -40.46 -26.74
C ILE A 26 19.37 -41.06 -27.10
N LEU A 27 18.88 -42.01 -26.29
CA LEU A 27 17.59 -42.67 -26.53
C LEU A 27 16.38 -41.76 -26.25
N LYS A 28 16.47 -40.87 -25.25
CA LYS A 28 15.33 -40.08 -24.76
C LYS A 28 15.28 -38.64 -25.27
N THR A 29 16.30 -38.20 -26.00
CA THR A 29 16.36 -36.83 -26.54
C THR A 29 16.07 -36.74 -28.03
N ASP A 30 15.25 -35.77 -28.40
CA ASP A 30 14.84 -35.40 -29.75
C ASP A 30 14.87 -33.87 -29.94
N GLN A 31 14.33 -33.36 -31.05
CA GLN A 31 14.29 -31.93 -31.35
C GLN A 31 13.41 -31.11 -30.38
N GLY A 32 12.47 -31.72 -29.66
CA GLY A 32 11.60 -31.03 -28.71
C GLY A 32 12.25 -30.84 -27.33
N ASN A 33 13.22 -31.69 -26.98
CA ASN A 33 13.86 -31.71 -25.66
C ASN A 33 15.40 -31.77 -25.71
N TYR A 34 15.99 -31.34 -26.83
CA TYR A 34 17.44 -31.37 -27.08
C TYR A 34 18.28 -30.65 -26.01
N HIS A 35 17.70 -29.68 -25.30
CA HIS A 35 18.36 -28.91 -24.25
C HIS A 35 18.93 -29.82 -23.14
N TYR A 36 18.31 -30.95 -22.83
CA TYR A 36 18.87 -31.92 -21.88
C TYR A 36 20.18 -32.53 -22.37
N CYS A 37 20.28 -32.85 -23.68
CA CYS A 37 21.50 -33.37 -24.29
C CYS A 37 22.61 -32.31 -24.29
N ILE A 38 22.27 -31.04 -24.54
CA ILE A 38 23.21 -29.92 -24.52
C ILE A 38 23.72 -29.65 -23.11
N VAL A 39 22.83 -29.62 -22.11
CA VAL A 39 23.22 -29.43 -20.72
C VAL A 39 24.12 -30.57 -20.24
N TYR A 40 23.84 -31.82 -20.61
CA TYR A 40 24.70 -32.94 -20.24
C TYR A 40 26.10 -32.87 -20.89
N LEU A 41 26.19 -32.50 -22.16
CA LEU A 41 27.48 -32.24 -22.82
C LEU A 41 28.30 -31.15 -22.12
N LEU A 42 27.63 -30.08 -21.65
CA LEU A 42 28.27 -29.02 -20.88
C LEU A 42 28.71 -29.50 -19.50
N LEU A 43 27.92 -30.35 -18.84
CA LEU A 43 28.30 -30.95 -17.56
C LEU A 43 29.54 -31.85 -17.71
N LEU A 44 29.64 -32.65 -18.77
CA LEU A 44 30.84 -33.46 -19.04
C LEU A 44 32.09 -32.61 -19.31
N LYS A 45 31.91 -31.38 -19.80
CA LYS A 45 33.02 -30.42 -20.00
C LYS A 45 33.46 -29.79 -18.68
N GLU A 46 32.52 -29.42 -17.81
CA GLU A 46 32.78 -28.70 -16.56
C GLU A 46 33.10 -29.62 -15.37
N GLN A 47 32.74 -30.91 -15.44
CA GLN A 47 32.92 -31.87 -14.35
C GLN A 47 34.10 -32.83 -14.58
N ILE A 48 34.67 -33.31 -13.47
CA ILE A 48 35.79 -34.25 -13.46
C ILE A 48 35.25 -35.68 -13.63
N ILE A 49 35.68 -36.39 -14.68
CA ILE A 49 35.30 -37.79 -14.93
C ILE A 49 36.39 -38.71 -14.38
N LYS A 50 36.01 -39.61 -13.46
CA LYS A 50 36.90 -40.68 -12.96
C LYS A 50 36.80 -41.90 -13.88
N ILE A 51 37.74 -42.05 -14.81
CA ILE A 51 37.88 -43.24 -15.67
C ILE A 51 38.96 -44.15 -15.09
N PRO A 52 38.78 -45.49 -14.99
CA PRO A 52 39.84 -46.42 -14.58
C PRO A 52 41.03 -46.41 -15.55
N GLU A 53 42.21 -46.79 -15.05
CA GLU A 53 43.53 -46.56 -15.67
C GLU A 53 43.80 -47.30 -17.00
N THR A 54 42.92 -48.17 -17.51
CA THR A 54 43.22 -48.94 -18.73
C THR A 54 42.95 -48.14 -20.01
N GLU A 55 43.87 -48.20 -20.99
CA GLU A 55 43.69 -47.53 -22.30
C GLU A 55 42.40 -47.97 -23.00
N LYS A 56 42.00 -49.22 -22.80
CA LYS A 56 40.78 -49.81 -23.37
C LYS A 56 39.50 -49.13 -22.87
N ASP A 57 39.43 -48.76 -21.59
CA ASP A 57 38.25 -48.10 -21.02
C ASP A 57 38.12 -46.64 -21.48
N LYS A 58 39.26 -45.97 -21.72
CA LYS A 58 39.30 -44.63 -22.33
C LYS A 58 38.81 -44.64 -23.78
N GLU A 59 39.25 -45.62 -24.57
CA GLU A 59 38.76 -45.79 -25.95
C GLU A 59 37.26 -46.02 -25.99
N VAL A 60 36.74 -46.87 -25.09
CA VAL A 60 35.30 -47.14 -24.98
C VAL A 60 34.52 -45.88 -24.61
N PHE A 61 34.96 -45.13 -23.59
CA PHE A 61 34.28 -43.88 -23.22
C PHE A 61 34.31 -42.84 -24.35
N ASN A 62 35.45 -42.72 -25.04
CA ASN A 62 35.59 -41.78 -26.14
C ASN A 62 34.64 -42.07 -27.30
N ASP A 63 34.40 -43.35 -27.63
CA ASP A 63 33.39 -43.75 -28.62
C ASP A 63 31.98 -43.31 -28.19
N TYR A 64 31.60 -43.48 -26.93
CA TYR A 64 30.30 -43.02 -26.42
C TYR A 64 30.17 -41.49 -26.40
N PHE A 65 31.24 -40.78 -26.06
CA PHE A 65 31.27 -39.32 -26.08
C PHE A 65 31.08 -38.77 -27.50
N GLU A 66 31.76 -39.35 -28.49
CA GLU A 66 31.58 -38.94 -29.90
C GLU A 66 30.19 -39.29 -30.44
N ARG A 67 29.59 -40.41 -30.00
CA ARG A 67 28.19 -40.74 -30.31
C ARG A 67 27.22 -39.72 -29.72
N LEU A 68 27.46 -39.24 -28.51
CA LEU A 68 26.66 -38.18 -27.89
C LEU A 68 26.77 -36.87 -28.67
N LYS A 69 27.99 -36.47 -29.08
CA LYS A 69 28.20 -35.29 -29.93
C LYS A 69 27.48 -35.42 -31.27
N ALA A 70 27.56 -36.59 -31.90
CA ALA A 70 26.86 -36.86 -33.17
C ALA A 70 25.34 -36.78 -33.01
N HIS A 71 24.79 -37.32 -31.92
CA HIS A 71 23.37 -37.22 -31.60
C HIS A 71 22.95 -35.77 -31.33
N ALA A 72 23.70 -35.05 -30.50
CA ALA A 72 23.47 -33.64 -30.21
C ALA A 72 23.45 -32.78 -31.48
N ARG A 73 24.38 -32.99 -32.42
CA ARG A 73 24.36 -32.29 -33.73
C ARG A 73 23.09 -32.56 -34.53
N LYS A 74 22.50 -33.74 -34.39
CA LYS A 74 21.30 -34.14 -35.13
C LYS A 74 20.02 -33.58 -34.49
N VAL A 75 19.96 -33.51 -33.16
CA VAL A 75 18.75 -33.09 -32.44
C VAL A 75 18.75 -31.60 -32.07
N SER A 76 19.92 -30.96 -32.01
CA SER A 76 20.04 -29.51 -31.77
C SER A 76 20.14 -28.73 -33.08
N GLY A 77 19.63 -27.49 -33.08
CA GLY A 77 19.71 -26.59 -34.24
C GLY A 77 21.13 -26.12 -34.55
N THR A 78 21.31 -25.43 -35.68
CA THR A 78 22.62 -24.96 -36.17
C THR A 78 23.36 -24.03 -35.22
N GLU A 79 22.63 -23.44 -34.27
CA GLU A 79 23.10 -22.49 -33.25
C GLU A 79 24.08 -23.14 -32.25
N TRP A 80 23.99 -24.45 -32.04
CA TRP A 80 24.80 -25.17 -31.04
C TRP A 80 26.01 -25.90 -31.64
N LEU A 81 26.15 -25.93 -32.97
CA LEU A 81 27.16 -26.74 -33.66
C LEU A 81 28.59 -26.40 -33.23
N GLN A 82 28.93 -25.11 -33.14
CA GLN A 82 30.27 -24.68 -32.74
C GLN A 82 30.60 -25.06 -31.29
N MET A 83 29.60 -25.02 -30.39
CA MET A 83 29.76 -25.43 -28.99
C MET A 83 29.93 -26.96 -28.88
N ILE A 84 29.15 -27.72 -29.63
CA ILE A 84 29.23 -29.18 -29.65
C ILE A 84 30.56 -29.63 -30.23
N GLU A 85 31.06 -29.02 -31.30
CA GLU A 85 32.36 -29.36 -31.88
C GLU A 85 33.51 -29.13 -30.89
N ASN A 86 33.47 -28.01 -30.17
CA ASN A 86 34.47 -27.62 -29.17
C ASN A 86 34.24 -28.28 -27.79
N ALA A 87 33.31 -29.23 -27.68
CA ALA A 87 33.11 -29.98 -26.45
C ALA A 87 34.22 -31.02 -26.29
N GLU A 88 35.01 -30.86 -25.24
CA GLU A 88 36.07 -31.76 -24.76
C GLU A 88 35.75 -32.15 -23.31
N TYR A 89 36.26 -33.29 -22.85
CA TYR A 89 36.13 -33.75 -21.46
C TYR A 89 37.50 -33.87 -20.80
N SER A 90 37.54 -33.63 -19.49
CA SER A 90 38.77 -33.68 -18.70
C SER A 90 38.84 -35.01 -17.93
N VAL A 91 39.86 -35.83 -18.20
CA VAL A 91 40.11 -37.07 -17.45
C VAL A 91 40.90 -36.76 -16.20
N TYR A 92 40.42 -37.20 -15.03
CA TYR A 92 41.20 -37.17 -13.81
C TYR A 92 42.37 -38.16 -13.91
N LYS A 93 43.61 -37.66 -13.89
CA LYS A 93 44.76 -38.48 -13.49
C LYS A 93 44.84 -38.39 -11.98
N GLU A 94 44.79 -39.53 -11.29
CA GLU A 94 45.24 -39.59 -9.91
C GLU A 94 46.77 -39.47 -9.96
N GLU A 95 47.28 -38.23 -10.00
CA GLU A 95 48.69 -37.96 -9.80
C GLU A 95 49.00 -38.34 -8.35
N LYS A 96 49.53 -39.56 -8.17
CA LYS A 96 50.50 -39.79 -7.10
C LYS A 96 51.76 -39.02 -7.44
N GLU A 97 51.72 -37.71 -7.27
CA GLU A 97 52.90 -36.99 -6.85
C GLU A 97 52.70 -36.68 -5.38
N GLU A 98 53.52 -37.30 -4.53
CA GLU A 98 53.90 -36.68 -3.28
C GLU A 98 54.62 -35.36 -3.64
N GLU A 99 53.85 -34.35 -4.06
CA GLU A 99 54.35 -32.98 -4.10
C GLU A 99 54.74 -32.66 -2.66
N ASN A 100 56.04 -32.60 -2.46
CA ASN A 100 56.67 -32.33 -1.19
C ASN A 100 56.11 -31.00 -0.69
N ARG A 101 55.13 -31.05 0.23
CA ARG A 101 54.42 -29.86 0.74
C ARG A 101 55.39 -28.81 1.30
N LEU A 102 56.58 -29.27 1.70
CA LEU A 102 57.72 -28.45 2.07
C LEU A 102 58.20 -27.55 0.92
N ASP A 103 58.32 -28.06 -0.31
CA ASP A 103 58.76 -27.28 -1.48
C ASP A 103 57.71 -26.25 -1.92
N LEU A 104 56.42 -26.57 -1.78
CA LEU A 104 55.33 -25.60 -1.97
C LEU A 104 55.32 -24.51 -0.88
N LEU A 105 55.54 -24.89 0.38
CA LEU A 105 55.66 -23.94 1.50
C LEU A 105 56.90 -23.07 1.35
N ILE A 106 58.04 -23.66 0.97
CA ILE A 106 59.31 -22.96 0.69
C ILE A 106 59.12 -22.00 -0.47
N ASN A 107 58.53 -22.42 -1.59
CA ASN A 107 58.32 -21.55 -2.74
C ASN A 107 57.33 -20.42 -2.43
N PHE A 108 56.25 -20.69 -1.68
CA PHE A 108 55.28 -19.68 -1.30
C PHE A 108 55.84 -18.69 -0.27
N VAL A 109 56.56 -19.18 0.75
CA VAL A 109 57.25 -18.34 1.75
C VAL A 109 58.35 -17.52 1.06
N MET A 110 59.14 -18.11 0.17
CA MET A 110 60.15 -17.39 -0.62
C MET A 110 59.51 -16.35 -1.54
N GLU A 111 58.44 -16.68 -2.27
CA GLU A 111 57.77 -15.71 -3.15
C GLU A 111 57.07 -14.58 -2.37
N THR A 112 56.52 -14.88 -1.19
CA THR A 112 55.89 -13.89 -0.29
C THR A 112 56.94 -13.01 0.40
N LEU A 113 58.06 -13.59 0.85
CA LEU A 113 59.23 -12.90 1.41
C LEU A 113 59.90 -11.98 0.37
N ILE A 114 60.04 -12.45 -0.87
CA ILE A 114 60.58 -11.68 -1.99
C ILE A 114 59.71 -10.45 -2.29
N ARG A 115 58.38 -10.55 -2.11
CA ARG A 115 57.45 -9.43 -2.36
C ARG A 115 57.30 -8.45 -1.19
N THR A 116 57.61 -8.83 0.05
CA THR A 116 57.35 -7.97 1.25
C THR A 116 58.55 -7.70 2.17
N SER A 117 59.73 -8.24 1.87
CA SER A 117 61.03 -8.07 2.57
C SER A 117 61.06 -7.14 3.80
N THR A 118 61.07 -7.76 4.99
CA THR A 118 61.83 -7.24 6.14
C THR A 118 62.69 -8.37 6.69
N ALA A 119 63.98 -8.08 6.92
CA ALA A 119 65.03 -9.04 7.29
C ALA A 119 64.77 -9.85 8.58
N ASP A 120 63.74 -9.50 9.35
CA ASP A 120 63.34 -10.20 10.56
C ASP A 120 62.49 -11.46 10.26
N MET A 121 61.77 -11.50 9.13
CA MET A 121 61.02 -12.70 8.72
C MET A 121 61.93 -13.82 8.20
N GLU A 122 62.99 -13.48 7.45
CA GLU A 122 63.99 -14.45 6.98
C GLU A 122 64.67 -15.16 8.16
N ARG A 123 64.99 -14.42 9.23
CA ARG A 123 65.61 -14.99 10.44
C ARG A 123 64.68 -15.89 11.25
N LEU A 124 63.39 -15.59 11.30
CA LEU A 124 62.40 -16.38 12.02
C LEU A 124 62.08 -17.70 11.31
N VAL A 125 62.00 -17.67 9.98
CA VAL A 125 61.79 -18.87 9.15
C VAL A 125 63.02 -19.77 9.16
N ASP A 126 64.23 -19.19 9.04
CA ASP A 126 65.49 -19.95 9.17
C ASP A 126 65.63 -20.58 10.56
N GLY A 127 65.21 -19.87 11.61
CA GLY A 127 65.17 -20.40 12.97
C GLY A 127 64.21 -21.59 13.12
N TYR A 128 63.01 -21.49 12.55
CA TYR A 128 61.99 -22.55 12.64
C TYR A 128 62.38 -23.80 11.83
N LEU A 129 62.93 -23.61 10.62
CA LEU A 129 63.43 -24.70 9.78
C LEU A 129 64.62 -25.42 10.43
N GLN A 130 65.49 -24.70 11.14
CA GLN A 130 66.61 -25.32 11.88
C GLN A 130 66.17 -26.06 13.14
N GLU A 131 65.10 -25.64 13.81
CA GLU A 131 64.57 -26.33 14.99
C GLU A 131 63.81 -27.62 14.62
N GLU A 132 63.01 -27.63 13.54
CA GLU A 132 62.29 -28.84 13.10
C GLU A 132 63.19 -29.89 12.44
N MET A 133 64.23 -29.48 11.70
CA MET A 133 65.17 -30.41 11.07
C MET A 133 66.06 -31.17 12.06
N ASN A 134 66.17 -30.70 13.31
CA ASN A 134 67.07 -31.27 14.33
C ASN A 134 66.35 -32.09 15.42
N ASP A 135 65.03 -32.26 15.38
CA ASP A 135 64.30 -33.12 16.32
C ASP A 135 64.13 -34.55 15.75
N PRO A 136 64.82 -35.58 16.29
CA PRO A 136 64.76 -36.96 15.79
C PRO A 136 63.44 -37.69 16.08
N ARG A 137 62.37 -36.98 16.53
CA ARG A 137 61.05 -37.56 16.83
C ARG A 137 59.99 -37.36 15.74
N THR A 138 60.33 -36.72 14.62
CA THR A 138 59.35 -36.32 13.57
C THR A 138 59.02 -37.39 12.54
N GLU A 139 59.72 -38.54 12.50
CA GLU A 139 59.49 -39.61 11.50
C GLU A 139 58.12 -40.32 11.58
N THR A 140 57.24 -39.99 12.54
CA THR A 140 55.92 -40.65 12.69
C THR A 140 54.71 -39.73 12.67
N LYS A 141 54.81 -38.47 12.23
CA LYS A 141 53.64 -37.59 12.04
C LYS A 141 53.42 -37.27 10.56
N THR A 142 52.54 -38.04 9.91
CA THR A 142 52.00 -37.78 8.55
C THR A 142 51.08 -36.55 8.45
N GLN A 143 51.18 -35.59 9.38
CA GLN A 143 50.51 -34.29 9.31
C GLN A 143 51.49 -33.22 9.80
N ILE A 144 52.13 -32.53 8.85
CA ILE A 144 52.90 -31.32 9.12
C ILE A 144 51.90 -30.25 9.53
N ASN A 145 51.79 -30.01 10.83
CA ASN A 145 50.98 -28.92 11.38
C ASN A 145 51.80 -27.64 11.21
N VAL A 146 51.46 -26.82 10.22
CA VAL A 146 52.08 -25.49 10.07
C VAL A 146 51.79 -24.70 11.34
N SER A 147 52.82 -24.08 11.92
CA SER A 147 52.69 -23.34 13.17
C SER A 147 51.67 -22.20 13.05
N LEU A 148 50.85 -22.01 14.10
CA LEU A 148 49.89 -20.91 14.20
C LEU A 148 50.54 -19.54 13.94
N VAL A 149 51.80 -19.36 14.36
CA VAL A 149 52.57 -18.12 14.19
C VAL A 149 52.83 -17.83 12.71
N VAL A 150 53.15 -18.86 11.93
CA VAL A 150 53.42 -18.74 10.49
C VAL A 150 52.13 -18.42 9.75
N ILE A 151 51.02 -19.08 10.10
CA ILE A 151 49.72 -18.80 9.49
C ILE A 151 49.22 -17.39 9.84
N GLU A 152 49.45 -16.89 11.06
CA GLU A 152 49.06 -15.53 11.48
C GLU A 152 49.80 -14.47 10.64
N GLU A 153 51.12 -14.63 10.45
CA GLU A 153 51.92 -13.74 9.59
C GLU A 153 51.48 -13.80 8.12
N VAL A 154 51.17 -14.99 7.61
CA VAL A 154 50.65 -15.17 6.23
C VAL A 154 49.30 -14.45 6.06
N LEU A 155 48.39 -14.56 7.02
CA LEU A 155 47.09 -13.87 7.00
C LEU A 155 47.25 -12.34 7.12
N ASP A 156 48.19 -11.86 7.92
CA ASP A 156 48.51 -10.43 8.05
C ASP A 156 49.03 -9.84 6.74
N ASN A 157 49.89 -10.57 6.02
CA ASN A 157 50.41 -10.12 4.74
C ASN A 157 49.35 -10.25 3.64
N LEU A 158 48.53 -11.29 3.66
CA LEU A 158 47.38 -11.43 2.77
C LEU A 158 46.40 -10.25 2.90
N ALA A 159 46.20 -9.73 4.12
CA ALA A 159 45.35 -8.58 4.39
C ALA A 159 45.90 -7.25 3.84
N LYS A 160 47.21 -7.17 3.54
CA LYS A 160 47.86 -5.97 3.01
C LYS A 160 47.96 -5.97 1.48
N LEU A 161 47.72 -7.11 0.83
CA LEU A 161 47.82 -7.26 -0.62
C LEU A 161 46.62 -6.63 -1.37
N PRO A 162 46.82 -6.17 -2.61
CA PRO A 162 45.72 -5.80 -3.50
C PRO A 162 44.76 -6.99 -3.74
N GLU A 163 43.45 -6.72 -3.89
CA GLU A 163 42.39 -7.74 -3.93
C GLU A 163 42.65 -8.89 -4.92
N LYS A 164 43.18 -8.57 -6.12
CA LYS A 164 43.49 -9.56 -7.15
C LYS A 164 44.57 -10.55 -6.71
N GLU A 165 45.66 -10.02 -6.14
CA GLU A 165 46.80 -10.81 -5.67
C GLU A 165 46.46 -11.58 -4.39
N ALA A 166 45.65 -10.96 -3.52
CA ALA A 166 45.11 -11.60 -2.33
C ALA A 166 44.24 -12.81 -2.69
N ARG A 167 43.44 -12.74 -3.76
CA ARG A 167 42.60 -13.86 -4.21
C ARG A 167 43.42 -15.05 -4.72
N GLU A 168 44.47 -14.80 -5.49
CA GLU A 168 45.37 -15.83 -5.99
C GLU A 168 46.13 -16.51 -4.84
N SER A 169 46.64 -15.70 -3.91
CA SER A 169 47.40 -16.18 -2.75
C SER A 169 46.51 -16.93 -1.74
N ALA A 170 45.26 -16.50 -1.56
CA ALA A 170 44.31 -17.14 -0.64
C ALA A 170 43.98 -18.59 -1.03
N LYS A 171 44.05 -18.95 -2.32
CA LYS A 171 43.89 -20.34 -2.78
C LYS A 171 44.97 -21.23 -2.17
N THR A 172 46.24 -20.82 -2.27
CA THR A 172 47.38 -21.56 -1.74
C THR A 172 47.33 -21.65 -0.21
N VAL A 173 47.05 -20.52 0.45
CA VAL A 173 46.89 -20.48 1.91
C VAL A 173 45.76 -21.40 2.37
N SER A 174 44.65 -21.46 1.65
CA SER A 174 43.48 -22.28 2.04
C SER A 174 43.80 -23.77 2.13
N ILE A 175 44.72 -24.28 1.32
CA ILE A 175 45.12 -25.70 1.31
C ILE A 175 45.96 -26.05 2.55
N LEU A 176 46.70 -25.08 3.08
CA LEU A 176 47.59 -25.25 4.24
C LEU A 176 46.84 -25.19 5.58
N LEU A 177 45.62 -24.67 5.60
CA LEU A 177 44.83 -24.50 6.82
C LEU A 177 44.26 -25.83 7.32
N THR A 178 44.22 -25.96 8.64
CA THR A 178 43.58 -27.07 9.38
C THR A 178 42.56 -26.51 10.38
N GLU A 179 41.73 -27.37 11.00
CA GLU A 179 40.70 -26.94 11.95
C GLU A 179 41.27 -26.18 13.16
N GLU A 180 42.52 -26.46 13.56
CA GLU A 180 43.22 -25.75 14.65
C GLU A 180 43.42 -24.26 14.36
N HIS A 181 43.38 -23.86 13.08
CA HIS A 181 43.55 -22.48 12.64
C HIS A 181 42.24 -21.68 12.65
N VAL A 182 41.09 -22.30 12.90
CA VAL A 182 39.78 -21.63 12.90
C VAL A 182 39.72 -20.41 13.84
N PRO A 183 40.18 -20.47 15.10
CA PRO A 183 40.16 -19.30 15.99
C PRO A 183 40.95 -18.11 15.45
N LEU A 184 42.04 -18.39 14.71
CA LEU A 184 42.85 -17.37 14.08
C LEU A 184 42.13 -16.77 12.86
N LEU A 185 41.54 -17.60 12.00
CA LEU A 185 40.77 -17.16 10.84
C LEU A 185 39.62 -16.23 11.23
N LEU A 186 38.95 -16.50 12.35
CA LEU A 186 37.89 -15.64 12.89
C LEU A 186 38.36 -14.19 13.12
N LYS A 187 39.61 -13.97 13.57
CA LYS A 187 40.17 -12.61 13.74
C LYS A 187 40.31 -11.85 12.43
N TYR A 188 40.52 -12.56 11.32
CA TYR A 188 40.79 -11.97 10.00
C TYR A 188 39.57 -11.82 9.12
N LEU A 189 38.42 -12.40 9.50
CA LEU A 189 37.19 -12.30 8.72
C LEU A 189 36.77 -10.86 8.45
N GLY A 190 36.96 -9.93 9.40
CA GLY A 190 36.63 -8.52 9.18
C GLY A 190 37.42 -7.84 8.05
N LYS A 191 38.62 -8.35 7.71
CA LYS A 191 39.50 -7.78 6.66
C LYS A 191 39.49 -8.57 5.36
N LEU A 192 39.29 -9.89 5.45
CA LEU A 192 39.49 -10.83 4.35
C LEU A 192 38.27 -11.72 4.05
N SER A 193 37.09 -11.42 4.64
CA SER A 193 35.89 -12.28 4.64
C SER A 193 35.66 -12.99 3.31
N LYS A 194 35.30 -12.25 2.25
CA LYS A 194 34.91 -12.84 0.96
C LYS A 194 36.02 -13.65 0.32
N ILE A 195 37.27 -13.18 0.42
CA ILE A 195 38.41 -13.81 -0.24
C ILE A 195 38.72 -15.16 0.43
N ILE A 196 38.87 -15.17 1.75
CA ILE A 196 39.17 -16.39 2.51
C ILE A 196 37.98 -17.36 2.48
N LEU A 197 36.74 -16.87 2.68
CA LEU A 197 35.57 -17.74 2.73
C LEU A 197 35.32 -18.47 1.40
N ILE A 198 35.45 -17.78 0.26
CA ILE A 198 35.32 -18.42 -1.06
C ILE A 198 36.47 -19.41 -1.29
N SER A 199 37.69 -19.05 -0.92
CA SER A 199 38.88 -19.89 -1.14
C SER A 199 38.82 -21.16 -0.30
N LEU A 200 38.40 -21.07 0.96
CA LEU A 200 38.13 -22.21 1.83
C LEU A 200 36.98 -23.07 1.29
N TYR A 201 35.86 -22.46 0.90
CA TYR A 201 34.71 -23.19 0.36
C TYR A 201 35.06 -24.03 -0.88
N LEU A 202 35.93 -23.51 -1.74
CA LEU A 202 36.34 -24.20 -2.98
C LEU A 202 37.47 -25.21 -2.76
N ASN A 203 38.45 -24.90 -1.91
CA ASN A 203 39.71 -25.66 -1.84
C ASN A 203 39.89 -26.42 -0.51
N ASN A 204 39.16 -26.08 0.54
CA ASN A 204 39.29 -26.72 1.86
C ASN A 204 37.95 -26.70 2.64
N ARG A 205 37.04 -27.59 2.22
CA ARG A 205 35.67 -27.66 2.76
C ARG A 205 35.61 -28.00 4.25
N LEU A 206 36.54 -28.82 4.75
CA LEU A 206 36.58 -29.22 6.17
C LEU A 206 36.80 -28.02 7.09
N VAL A 207 37.80 -27.19 6.77
CA VAL A 207 38.09 -25.96 7.52
C VAL A 207 36.97 -24.93 7.34
N TYR A 208 36.37 -24.85 6.14
CA TYR A 208 35.21 -24.00 5.92
C TYR A 208 34.03 -24.37 6.85
N ASP A 209 33.66 -25.65 6.91
CA ASP A 209 32.54 -26.12 7.74
C ASP A 209 32.84 -25.95 9.25
N ALA A 210 34.09 -26.17 9.66
CA ALA A 210 34.53 -25.90 11.03
C ALA A 210 34.46 -24.40 11.37
N LEU A 211 34.96 -23.54 10.47
CA LEU A 211 34.90 -22.08 10.61
C LEU A 211 33.46 -21.57 10.67
N HIS A 212 32.57 -22.06 9.80
CA HIS A 212 31.16 -21.67 9.77
C HIS A 212 30.45 -22.03 11.08
N ARG A 213 30.62 -23.25 11.59
CA ARG A 213 30.04 -23.68 12.87
C ARG A 213 30.59 -22.87 14.05
N GLU A 214 31.89 -22.61 14.07
CA GLU A 214 32.51 -21.86 15.16
C GLU A 214 32.09 -20.39 15.12
N PHE A 215 32.01 -19.80 13.93
CA PHE A 215 31.55 -18.43 13.70
C PHE A 215 30.16 -18.18 14.31
N ILE A 216 29.19 -19.07 14.03
CA ILE A 216 27.82 -18.95 14.56
C ILE A 216 27.79 -19.06 16.10
N LYS A 217 28.73 -19.81 16.70
CA LYS A 217 28.78 -20.02 18.16
C LYS A 217 29.48 -18.90 18.93
N THR A 218 30.57 -18.37 18.39
CA THR A 218 31.50 -17.53 19.17
C THR A 218 31.38 -16.04 18.89
N GLN A 219 30.89 -15.65 17.72
CA GLN A 219 30.93 -14.25 17.30
C GLN A 219 29.85 -13.40 17.96
N SER A 220 30.15 -12.11 18.13
CA SER A 220 29.17 -11.16 18.63
C SER A 220 28.04 -10.94 17.60
N LEU A 221 26.90 -10.45 18.06
CA LEU A 221 25.76 -10.12 17.19
C LEU A 221 26.07 -9.07 16.13
N GLU A 222 27.04 -8.19 16.37
CA GLU A 222 27.45 -7.18 15.41
C GLU A 222 28.27 -7.81 14.28
N GLU A 223 29.17 -8.74 14.62
CA GLU A 223 30.01 -9.48 13.68
C GLU A 223 29.20 -10.50 12.86
N MET A 224 28.10 -11.03 13.39
CA MET A 224 27.21 -11.96 12.67
C MET A 224 26.63 -11.39 11.37
N THR A 225 26.66 -10.08 11.15
CA THR A 225 26.29 -9.47 9.85
C THR A 225 27.18 -9.95 8.70
N LEU A 226 28.41 -10.39 8.99
CA LEU A 226 29.33 -10.98 8.02
C LEU A 226 28.85 -12.33 7.47
N LEU A 227 27.80 -12.95 8.03
CA LEU A 227 27.21 -14.18 7.46
C LEU A 227 26.76 -14.01 6.01
N VAL A 228 26.43 -12.79 5.59
CA VAL A 228 26.08 -12.50 4.19
C VAL A 228 27.22 -12.85 3.22
N ASP A 229 28.48 -12.73 3.68
CA ASP A 229 29.68 -13.03 2.88
C ASP A 229 29.98 -14.53 2.79
N PHE A 230 29.34 -15.35 3.63
CA PHE A 230 29.51 -16.80 3.54
C PHE A 230 28.84 -17.34 2.25
N PRO A 231 29.53 -18.22 1.50
CA PRO A 231 28.95 -18.88 0.32
C PRO A 231 27.69 -19.68 0.64
N GLU A 232 27.67 -20.36 1.78
CA GLU A 232 26.55 -21.14 2.29
C GLU A 232 26.19 -20.67 3.71
N ILE A 233 24.90 -20.59 4.01
CA ILE A 233 24.39 -20.13 5.31
C ILE A 233 23.43 -21.20 5.83
N ASP A 234 23.73 -21.74 7.01
CA ASP A 234 22.75 -22.54 7.76
C ASP A 234 21.72 -21.61 8.41
N ILE A 235 20.70 -21.26 7.63
CA ILE A 235 19.65 -20.36 8.08
C ILE A 235 18.84 -20.94 9.25
N ASP A 236 18.74 -22.26 9.34
CA ASP A 236 17.95 -22.91 10.39
C ASP A 236 18.66 -22.74 11.74
N GLU A 237 19.98 -22.90 11.78
CA GLU A 237 20.78 -22.61 12.98
C GLU A 237 20.73 -21.12 13.36
N VAL A 238 20.81 -20.21 12.39
CA VAL A 238 20.71 -18.76 12.63
C VAL A 238 19.32 -18.38 13.19
N ILE A 239 18.25 -18.97 12.67
CA ILE A 239 16.88 -18.73 13.15
C ILE A 239 16.69 -19.18 14.60
N VAL A 240 17.34 -20.27 15.05
CA VAL A 240 17.28 -20.72 16.45
C VAL A 240 17.75 -19.62 17.42
N TYR A 241 18.69 -18.77 17.00
CA TYR A 241 19.14 -17.63 17.81
C TYR A 241 18.10 -16.53 17.97
N LEU A 242 17.07 -16.47 17.12
CA LEU A 242 15.97 -15.50 17.25
C LEU A 242 15.26 -15.62 18.59
N TYR A 243 15.08 -16.86 19.06
CA TYR A 243 14.46 -17.16 20.35
C TYR A 243 15.38 -16.94 21.55
N LYS A 244 16.69 -16.74 21.32
CA LYS A 244 17.68 -16.43 22.36
C LYS A 244 17.97 -14.94 22.45
N ASN A 245 18.08 -14.24 21.31
CA ASN A 245 18.39 -12.83 21.25
C ASN A 245 17.72 -12.11 20.06
N SER A 246 16.80 -11.20 20.39
CA SER A 246 16.12 -10.34 19.41
C SER A 246 17.04 -9.48 18.52
N GLY A 247 18.32 -9.29 18.89
CA GLY A 247 19.30 -8.59 18.07
C GLY A 247 19.58 -9.27 16.73
N ILE A 248 19.33 -10.59 16.62
CA ILE A 248 19.53 -11.34 15.37
C ILE A 248 18.65 -10.82 14.24
N LEU A 249 17.56 -10.11 14.54
CA LEU A 249 16.73 -9.46 13.52
C LEU A 249 17.55 -8.53 12.60
N LYS A 250 18.63 -7.91 13.10
CA LYS A 250 19.55 -7.11 12.26
C LYS A 250 20.33 -7.97 11.26
N VAL A 251 20.72 -9.17 11.67
CA VAL A 251 21.42 -10.14 10.82
C VAL A 251 20.47 -10.69 9.77
N LEU A 252 19.26 -11.08 10.20
CA LEU A 252 18.20 -11.53 9.29
C LEU A 252 17.80 -10.43 8.28
N ASP A 253 17.90 -9.15 8.64
CA ASP A 253 17.61 -8.02 7.74
C ASP A 253 18.64 -7.94 6.61
N ALA A 254 19.92 -8.17 6.92
CA ALA A 254 20.96 -8.24 5.91
C ALA A 254 20.78 -9.46 4.99
N ILE A 255 20.46 -10.62 5.56
CA ILE A 255 20.28 -11.87 4.81
C ILE A 255 19.04 -11.82 3.91
N ILE A 256 17.88 -11.37 4.41
CA ILE A 256 16.63 -11.34 3.64
C ILE A 256 16.72 -10.44 2.40
N LYS A 257 17.50 -9.36 2.50
CA LYS A 257 17.75 -8.41 1.39
C LYS A 257 18.69 -8.98 0.33
N THR A 258 19.70 -9.75 0.74
CA THR A 258 20.80 -10.19 -0.13
C THR A 258 20.64 -11.62 -0.67
N ARG A 259 19.96 -12.51 0.07
CA ARG A 259 19.82 -13.94 -0.24
C ARG A 259 18.34 -14.33 -0.39
N LEU A 260 17.84 -14.26 -1.63
CA LEU A 260 16.43 -14.54 -1.96
C LEU A 260 15.95 -15.93 -1.50
N ILE A 261 16.84 -16.93 -1.61
CA ILE A 261 16.57 -18.33 -1.29
C ILE A 261 16.14 -18.57 0.18
N HIS A 262 16.49 -17.65 1.09
CA HIS A 262 16.18 -17.79 2.52
C HIS A 262 14.95 -16.98 2.95
N ARG A 263 14.37 -16.17 2.05
CA ARG A 263 13.31 -15.22 2.41
C ARG A 263 12.10 -15.89 3.06
N GLU A 264 11.59 -16.94 2.45
CA GLU A 264 10.40 -17.65 2.93
C GLU A 264 10.62 -18.22 4.34
N LYS A 265 11.77 -18.87 4.57
CA LYS A 265 12.15 -19.39 5.90
C LYS A 265 12.23 -18.29 6.95
N ILE A 266 12.87 -17.16 6.62
CA ILE A 266 12.98 -16.01 7.53
C ILE A 266 11.61 -15.44 7.86
N VAL A 267 10.77 -15.22 6.84
CA VAL A 267 9.42 -14.69 7.00
C VAL A 267 8.60 -15.57 7.93
N ASN A 268 8.59 -16.89 7.71
CA ASN A 268 7.86 -17.85 8.56
C ASN A 268 8.36 -17.82 10.01
N ALA A 269 9.68 -17.83 10.22
CA ALA A 269 10.25 -17.76 11.56
C ALA A 269 9.91 -16.45 12.29
N VAL A 270 9.91 -15.32 11.58
CA VAL A 270 9.55 -14.00 12.14
C VAL A 270 8.06 -13.95 12.53
N ILE A 271 7.18 -14.58 11.76
CA ILE A 271 5.74 -14.68 12.06
C ILE A 271 5.48 -15.56 13.29
N GLU A 272 6.23 -16.63 13.47
CA GLU A 272 6.13 -17.42 14.70
C GLU A 272 6.67 -16.64 15.90
N TYR A 273 7.83 -16.01 15.73
CA TYR A 273 8.49 -15.26 16.77
C TYR A 273 7.70 -14.05 17.26
N ILE A 274 6.85 -13.42 16.44
CA ILE A 274 6.00 -12.31 16.90
C ILE A 274 5.04 -12.71 18.02
N LYS A 275 4.71 -14.01 18.14
CA LYS A 275 3.78 -14.55 19.14
C LYS A 275 4.45 -14.82 20.48
N THR A 276 5.74 -15.16 20.47
CA THR A 276 6.48 -15.60 21.66
C THR A 276 7.58 -14.63 22.10
N GLY A 277 8.02 -13.75 21.20
CA GLY A 277 9.18 -12.87 21.36
C GLY A 277 8.85 -11.38 21.50
N SER A 278 9.85 -10.55 21.18
CA SER A 278 9.72 -9.08 21.29
C SER A 278 8.90 -8.49 20.14
N ARG A 279 7.59 -8.33 20.36
CA ARG A 279 6.64 -7.80 19.37
C ARG A 279 7.07 -6.47 18.72
N THR A 280 7.55 -5.51 19.51
CA THR A 280 7.99 -4.19 19.00
C THR A 280 9.16 -4.29 18.03
N LYS A 281 10.19 -5.08 18.35
CA LYS A 281 11.35 -5.26 17.47
C LYS A 281 10.98 -6.00 16.19
N THR A 282 10.09 -7.00 16.32
CA THR A 282 9.57 -7.75 15.18
C THR A 282 8.77 -6.87 14.23
N ILE A 283 7.91 -5.98 14.74
CA ILE A 283 7.17 -5.01 13.91
C ILE A 283 8.13 -4.04 13.22
N GLY A 284 9.17 -3.57 13.93
CA GLY A 284 10.23 -2.76 13.31
C GLY A 284 10.91 -3.50 12.15
N PHE A 285 11.23 -4.78 12.33
CA PHE A 285 11.80 -5.62 11.27
C PHE A 285 10.85 -5.79 10.07
N ILE A 286 9.55 -6.06 10.32
CA ILE A 286 8.53 -6.17 9.27
C ILE A 286 8.43 -4.84 8.51
N ARG A 287 8.44 -3.69 9.21
CA ARG A 287 8.39 -2.36 8.59
C ARG A 287 9.57 -2.10 7.64
N GLU A 288 10.78 -2.54 8.00
CA GLU A 288 11.96 -2.38 7.14
C GLU A 288 11.97 -3.34 5.95
N ASN A 289 11.22 -4.45 6.01
CA ASN A 289 11.18 -5.49 4.99
C ASN A 289 9.77 -5.72 4.42
N LEU A 290 8.93 -4.68 4.42
CA LEU A 290 7.49 -4.80 4.26
C LEU A 290 7.06 -5.55 2.99
N GLY A 291 7.78 -5.35 1.88
CA GLY A 291 7.51 -6.05 0.62
C GLY A 291 7.55 -7.58 0.72
N CYS A 292 8.24 -8.15 1.72
CA CYS A 292 8.25 -9.60 1.96
C CYS A 292 7.03 -10.10 2.74
N PHE A 293 6.25 -9.19 3.34
CA PHE A 293 5.15 -9.52 4.26
C PHE A 293 3.77 -9.07 3.74
N LEU A 294 3.68 -8.26 2.67
CA LEU A 294 2.41 -7.66 2.23
C LEU A 294 1.26 -8.65 2.07
N GLU A 295 1.50 -9.78 1.40
CA GLU A 295 0.48 -10.79 1.09
C GLU A 295 -0.01 -11.57 2.33
N ILE A 296 0.69 -11.44 3.45
CA ILE A 296 0.44 -12.23 4.66
C ILE A 296 0.16 -11.36 5.89
N ILE A 297 0.29 -10.03 5.81
CA ILE A 297 0.03 -9.11 6.94
C ILE A 297 -1.32 -9.37 7.60
N GLU A 298 -2.35 -9.62 6.80
CA GLU A 298 -3.70 -9.92 7.31
C GLU A 298 -3.74 -11.19 8.19
N LYS A 299 -2.87 -12.16 7.91
CA LYS A 299 -2.80 -13.46 8.61
C LYS A 299 -1.93 -13.43 9.86
N ILE A 300 -1.07 -12.42 10.03
CA ILE A 300 -0.12 -12.33 11.15
C ILE A 300 -0.84 -12.09 12.49
N GLY A 301 -2.04 -11.49 12.47
CA GLY A 301 -2.77 -11.09 13.68
C GLY A 301 -2.16 -9.85 14.33
N LEU A 302 -1.81 -8.86 13.51
CA LEU A 302 -1.39 -7.54 13.98
C LEU A 302 -2.60 -6.76 14.53
N GLY A 303 -2.36 -5.89 15.51
CA GLY A 303 -3.36 -4.93 15.98
C GLY A 303 -3.50 -3.75 15.02
N CYS A 304 -4.63 -3.06 15.06
CA CYS A 304 -4.90 -1.92 14.17
C CYS A 304 -3.86 -0.80 14.28
N GLU A 305 -3.35 -0.51 15.49
CA GLU A 305 -2.27 0.47 15.70
C GLU A 305 -0.97 0.06 14.99
N GLU A 306 -0.69 -1.24 14.97
CA GLU A 306 0.53 -1.80 14.36
C GLU A 306 0.41 -1.76 12.84
N VAL A 307 -0.76 -2.07 12.29
CA VAL A 307 -1.04 -1.94 10.86
C VAL A 307 -0.94 -0.48 10.41
N LEU A 308 -1.46 0.48 11.19
CA LEU A 308 -1.31 1.90 10.89
C LEU A 308 0.16 2.35 10.91
N PHE A 309 0.96 1.87 11.87
CA PHE A 309 2.40 2.14 11.91
C PHE A 309 3.15 1.58 10.69
N LEU A 310 2.71 0.42 10.15
CA LEU A 310 3.25 -0.11 8.90
C LEU A 310 2.76 0.69 7.68
N ALA A 311 1.53 1.20 7.73
CA ALA A 311 0.93 1.97 6.65
C ALA A 311 1.62 3.31 6.36
N GLU A 312 2.39 3.84 7.34
CA GLU A 312 3.28 5.00 7.13
C GLU A 312 4.31 4.78 5.99
N LYS A 313 4.67 3.53 5.67
CA LYS A 313 5.55 3.20 4.54
C LYS A 313 4.82 2.69 3.30
N GLU A 314 3.56 2.29 3.44
CA GLU A 314 2.81 1.60 2.39
C GLU A 314 1.32 1.86 2.53
N SER A 315 0.79 2.72 1.66
CA SER A 315 -0.57 3.23 1.73
C SER A 315 -1.65 2.16 1.50
N SER A 316 -1.32 1.07 0.81
CA SER A 316 -2.25 -0.06 0.59
C SER A 316 -2.77 -0.68 1.88
N LEU A 317 -2.02 -0.57 2.99
CA LEU A 317 -2.41 -1.06 4.32
C LEU A 317 -3.47 -0.19 5.02
N LEU A 318 -3.67 1.06 4.59
CA LEU A 318 -4.66 1.97 5.20
C LEU A 318 -6.08 1.41 5.09
N ARG A 319 -6.40 0.75 3.96
CA ARG A 319 -7.68 0.07 3.77
C ARG A 319 -7.89 -1.06 4.78
N TYR A 320 -6.87 -1.90 4.95
CA TYR A 320 -6.93 -3.00 5.91
C TYR A 320 -7.10 -2.48 7.34
N ALA A 321 -6.36 -1.42 7.72
CA ALA A 321 -6.56 -0.74 9.00
C ALA A 321 -8.00 -0.23 9.17
N PHE A 322 -8.60 0.36 8.12
CA PHE A 322 -9.99 0.82 8.16
C PHE A 322 -10.98 -0.33 8.36
N GLN A 323 -10.78 -1.49 7.73
CA GLN A 323 -11.60 -2.68 7.94
C GLN A 323 -11.53 -3.16 9.39
N MET A 324 -10.32 -3.23 9.97
CA MET A 324 -10.15 -3.56 11.40
C MET A 324 -10.86 -2.56 12.31
N MET A 325 -10.85 -1.27 11.97
CA MET A 325 -11.60 -0.25 12.73
C MET A 325 -13.12 -0.42 12.62
N ALA A 326 -13.63 -0.82 11.45
CA ALA A 326 -15.03 -1.14 11.25
C ALA A 326 -15.46 -2.37 12.07
N GLU A 327 -14.60 -3.39 12.16
CA GLU A 327 -14.81 -4.54 13.04
C GLU A 327 -14.89 -4.10 14.52
N ILE A 328 -13.93 -3.29 15.00
CA ILE A 328 -13.94 -2.73 16.36
C ILE A 328 -15.24 -1.96 16.62
N LYS A 329 -15.73 -1.18 15.64
CA LYS A 329 -17.00 -0.46 15.74
C LYS A 329 -18.19 -1.42 15.84
N SER A 330 -18.22 -2.48 15.04
CA SER A 330 -19.29 -3.48 15.05
C SER A 330 -19.37 -4.25 16.37
N GLU A 331 -18.23 -4.56 16.99
CA GLU A 331 -18.18 -5.19 18.32
C GLU A 331 -18.79 -4.32 19.41
N MET A 332 -18.75 -2.99 19.27
CA MET A 332 -19.31 -2.06 20.25
C MET A 332 -20.83 -1.94 20.13
N THR A 333 -21.40 -2.20 18.95
CA THR A 333 -22.84 -2.07 18.70
C THR A 333 -23.61 -3.37 18.90
N ASP A 334 -22.92 -4.51 19.05
CA ASP A 334 -23.55 -5.80 19.31
C ASP A 334 -24.22 -5.84 20.70
N LYS A 335 -25.56 -5.73 20.70
CA LYS A 335 -26.40 -5.74 21.91
C LYS A 335 -26.29 -7.03 22.72
N LYS A 336 -25.82 -8.14 22.14
CA LYS A 336 -25.71 -9.44 22.84
C LYS A 336 -24.49 -9.53 23.75
N LYS A 337 -23.45 -8.74 23.49
CA LYS A 337 -22.25 -8.63 24.33
C LYS A 337 -22.17 -7.18 24.81
N LYS A 338 -22.72 -6.83 25.98
CA LYS A 338 -22.40 -5.53 26.60
C LYS A 338 -20.87 -5.49 26.76
N PRO A 339 -20.15 -4.67 25.98
CA PRO A 339 -18.71 -4.79 25.96
C PRO A 339 -18.18 -4.23 27.28
N LEU A 340 -17.43 -5.04 28.03
CA LEU A 340 -16.59 -4.54 29.11
C LEU A 340 -15.72 -3.41 28.51
N ASN A 341 -15.70 -2.24 29.14
CA ASN A 341 -14.89 -1.07 28.74
C ASN A 341 -15.30 -0.34 27.44
N LEU A 342 -16.60 -0.14 27.19
CA LEU A 342 -17.10 0.65 26.03
C LEU A 342 -16.38 2.00 25.86
N GLN A 343 -16.30 2.82 26.93
CA GLN A 343 -15.63 4.13 26.89
C GLN A 343 -14.15 4.05 26.45
N LYS A 344 -13.44 2.99 26.88
CA LYS A 344 -12.03 2.77 26.49
C LYS A 344 -11.94 2.40 25.02
N LYS A 345 -12.86 1.57 24.50
CA LYS A 345 -12.93 1.23 23.08
C LYS A 345 -13.29 2.43 22.21
N GLU A 346 -14.22 3.28 22.65
CA GLU A 346 -14.57 4.53 21.95
C GLU A 346 -13.39 5.49 21.87
N LYS A 347 -12.68 5.69 22.98
CA LYS A 347 -11.46 6.51 23.00
C LYS A 347 -10.38 5.95 22.08
N ARG A 348 -10.18 4.63 22.10
CA ARG A 348 -9.25 3.93 21.20
C ARG A 348 -9.62 4.17 19.74
N LEU A 349 -10.89 3.95 19.36
CA LEU A 349 -11.36 4.17 18.00
C LEU A 349 -11.19 5.64 17.58
N SER A 350 -11.46 6.60 18.47
CA SER A 350 -11.24 8.02 18.18
C SER A 350 -9.77 8.35 17.90
N ASN A 351 -8.83 7.74 18.64
CA ASN A 351 -7.41 7.91 18.40
C ASN A 351 -6.99 7.30 17.06
N LEU A 352 -7.50 6.10 16.74
CA LEU A 352 -7.25 5.43 15.46
C LEU A 352 -7.79 6.25 14.28
N ILE A 353 -8.99 6.84 14.39
CA ILE A 353 -9.55 7.75 13.39
C ILE A 353 -8.62 8.94 13.17
N SER A 354 -8.13 9.55 14.26
CA SER A 354 -7.22 10.69 14.15
C SER A 354 -5.92 10.31 13.45
N ALA A 355 -5.31 9.18 13.81
CA ALA A 355 -4.07 8.70 13.18
C ALA A 355 -4.28 8.42 11.69
N LEU A 356 -5.35 7.69 11.33
CA LEU A 356 -5.68 7.39 9.94
C LEU A 356 -5.95 8.67 9.12
N SER A 357 -6.67 9.64 9.67
CA SER A 357 -6.89 10.94 9.02
C SER A 357 -5.59 11.69 8.77
N THR A 358 -4.63 11.62 9.70
CA THR A 358 -3.30 12.24 9.54
C THR A 358 -2.51 11.56 8.42
N GLU A 359 -2.45 10.23 8.41
CA GLU A 359 -1.74 9.50 7.35
C GLU A 359 -2.33 9.76 5.96
N LEU A 360 -3.66 9.73 5.84
CA LEU A 360 -4.33 10.09 4.58
C LEU A 360 -4.05 11.54 4.15
N SER A 361 -3.88 12.47 5.09
CA SER A 361 -3.58 13.86 4.76
C SER A 361 -2.16 14.05 4.20
N ASN A 362 -1.24 13.15 4.55
CA ASN A 362 0.13 13.14 4.04
C ASN A 362 0.25 12.42 2.67
N GLY A 363 -0.72 11.56 2.34
CA GLY A 363 -0.76 10.81 1.08
C GLY A 363 -1.11 11.66 -0.15
N SER A 364 -1.01 11.01 -1.32
CA SER A 364 -1.43 11.60 -2.58
C SER A 364 -2.96 11.67 -2.69
N ASP A 365 -3.45 12.56 -3.56
CA ASP A 365 -4.89 12.72 -3.78
C ASP A 365 -5.51 11.48 -4.44
N GLU A 366 -4.77 10.75 -5.28
CA GLU A 366 -5.25 9.52 -5.93
C GLU A 366 -5.40 8.38 -4.92
N GLU A 367 -4.42 8.18 -4.03
CA GLU A 367 -4.51 7.19 -2.93
C GLU A 367 -5.68 7.53 -1.99
N THR A 368 -5.83 8.80 -1.65
CA THR A 368 -6.93 9.28 -0.79
C THR A 368 -8.28 9.02 -1.44
N LYS A 369 -8.40 9.29 -2.75
CA LYS A 369 -9.60 9.05 -3.54
C LYS A 369 -9.93 7.56 -3.58
N GLU A 370 -8.96 6.70 -3.88
CA GLU A 370 -9.16 5.25 -3.92
C GLU A 370 -9.61 4.72 -2.54
N PHE A 371 -8.94 5.18 -1.47
CA PHE A 371 -9.30 4.84 -0.10
C PHE A 371 -10.76 5.22 0.22
N ILE A 372 -11.17 6.45 -0.10
CA ILE A 372 -12.54 6.93 0.15
C ILE A 372 -13.57 6.09 -0.60
N MET A 373 -13.32 5.80 -1.88
CA MET A 373 -14.22 5.02 -2.73
C MET A 373 -14.43 3.60 -2.17
N GLN A 374 -13.35 2.92 -1.80
CA GLN A 374 -13.41 1.53 -1.31
C GLN A 374 -13.95 1.46 0.14
N SER A 375 -13.56 2.41 1.00
CA SER A 375 -13.98 2.43 2.40
C SER A 375 -15.45 2.77 2.58
N HIS A 376 -16.04 3.50 1.63
CA HIS A 376 -17.47 3.84 1.66
C HIS A 376 -18.35 2.58 1.57
N GLU A 377 -17.92 1.55 0.84
CA GLU A 377 -18.64 0.27 0.75
C GLU A 377 -18.57 -0.52 2.07
N THR A 378 -17.54 -0.29 2.87
CA THR A 378 -17.30 -1.02 4.13
C THR A 378 -18.11 -0.41 5.28
N ASP A 379 -17.94 0.89 5.55
CA ASP A 379 -18.69 1.59 6.61
C ASP A 379 -18.75 3.11 6.35
N PRO A 380 -19.84 3.63 5.74
CA PRO A 380 -20.00 5.06 5.44
C PRO A 380 -19.95 5.97 6.68
N ASP A 381 -20.42 5.50 7.84
CA ASP A 381 -20.50 6.30 9.06
C ASP A 381 -19.15 6.43 9.74
N LEU A 382 -18.34 5.37 9.70
CA LEU A 382 -16.95 5.42 10.16
C LEU A 382 -16.13 6.29 9.20
N LEU A 383 -16.31 6.10 7.90
CA LEU A 383 -15.64 6.90 6.88
C LEU A 383 -15.96 8.39 7.04
N SER A 384 -17.22 8.74 7.35
CA SER A 384 -17.63 10.11 7.68
C SER A 384 -16.74 10.73 8.76
N LYS A 385 -16.44 10.00 9.85
CA LYS A 385 -15.56 10.51 10.92
C LYS A 385 -14.13 10.72 10.45
N VAL A 386 -13.60 9.80 9.63
CA VAL A 386 -12.26 9.91 9.03
C VAL A 386 -12.18 11.10 8.09
N CYS A 387 -13.19 11.29 7.23
CA CYS A 387 -13.30 12.43 6.31
C CYS A 387 -13.38 13.77 7.05
N ILE A 388 -14.08 13.85 8.18
CA ILE A 388 -14.11 15.06 9.01
C ILE A 388 -12.69 15.42 9.50
N GLY A 389 -11.92 14.44 9.96
CA GLY A 389 -10.53 14.66 10.38
C GLY A 389 -9.64 15.07 9.20
N LEU A 390 -9.75 14.35 8.09
CA LEU A 390 -9.00 14.58 6.85
C LEU A 390 -9.23 15.99 6.31
N PHE A 391 -10.50 16.41 6.15
CA PHE A 391 -10.84 17.70 5.54
C PHE A 391 -10.60 18.90 6.46
N ARG A 392 -10.38 18.66 7.76
CA ARG A 392 -9.84 19.67 8.68
C ARG A 392 -8.34 19.88 8.48
N ALA A 393 -7.59 18.82 8.18
CA ALA A 393 -6.15 18.88 7.96
C ALA A 393 -5.80 19.38 6.55
N LYS A 394 -6.50 18.88 5.53
CA LYS A 394 -6.23 19.17 4.11
C LYS A 394 -7.55 19.38 3.36
N GLN A 395 -7.70 20.55 2.72
CA GLN A 395 -8.90 20.84 1.91
C GLN A 395 -9.00 19.85 0.73
N PRO A 396 -10.19 19.31 0.43
CA PRO A 396 -10.34 18.33 -0.65
C PRO A 396 -10.14 19.00 -2.00
N SER A 397 -9.30 18.36 -2.84
CA SER A 397 -9.10 18.72 -4.24
C SER A 397 -10.31 18.38 -5.11
N ASP A 398 -10.29 18.81 -6.36
CA ASP A 398 -11.41 18.60 -7.29
C ASP A 398 -11.64 17.12 -7.62
N GLU A 399 -10.59 16.30 -7.59
CA GLU A 399 -10.68 14.84 -7.76
C GLU A 399 -11.42 14.19 -6.59
N ILE A 400 -11.08 14.57 -5.35
CA ILE A 400 -11.75 14.10 -4.15
C ILE A 400 -13.20 14.59 -4.13
N ARG A 401 -13.47 15.85 -4.49
CA ARG A 401 -14.84 16.39 -4.61
C ARG A 401 -15.67 15.62 -5.63
N SER A 402 -15.07 15.25 -6.76
CA SER A 402 -15.70 14.40 -7.77
C SER A 402 -16.01 13.00 -7.23
N ALA A 403 -15.10 12.40 -6.45
CA ALA A 403 -15.34 11.12 -5.80
C ALA A 403 -16.51 11.19 -4.78
N LEU A 404 -16.50 12.19 -3.89
CA LEU A 404 -17.59 12.43 -2.93
C LEU A 404 -18.94 12.62 -3.64
N SER A 405 -18.94 13.38 -4.74
CA SER A 405 -20.12 13.64 -5.57
C SER A 405 -20.72 12.36 -6.17
N LYS A 406 -19.90 11.34 -6.46
CA LYS A 406 -20.38 10.03 -6.95
C LYS A 406 -20.94 9.16 -5.84
N LEU A 407 -20.37 9.24 -4.64
CA LEU A 407 -20.76 8.41 -3.49
C LEU A 407 -22.04 8.90 -2.79
N VAL A 408 -22.30 10.21 -2.83
CA VAL A 408 -23.49 10.79 -2.23
C VAL A 408 -24.71 10.55 -3.11
N THR A 409 -25.61 9.72 -2.60
CA THR A 409 -26.89 9.38 -3.24
C THR A 409 -28.05 9.57 -2.25
N LYS A 410 -29.30 9.42 -2.72
CA LYS A 410 -30.50 9.43 -1.85
C LYS A 410 -30.55 8.25 -0.86
N LYS A 411 -29.67 7.25 -0.95
CA LYS A 411 -29.65 6.08 -0.05
C LYS A 411 -28.43 6.04 0.87
N THR A 412 -27.55 7.02 0.78
CA THR A 412 -26.32 7.10 1.56
C THR A 412 -26.63 7.43 3.02
N SER A 413 -25.74 7.08 3.96
CA SER A 413 -25.99 7.38 5.37
C SER A 413 -25.99 8.89 5.64
N THR A 414 -26.88 9.34 6.53
CA THR A 414 -27.07 10.75 6.84
C THR A 414 -25.77 11.42 7.30
N SER A 415 -24.95 10.75 8.11
CA SER A 415 -23.67 11.31 8.58
C SER A 415 -22.67 11.52 7.45
N PHE A 416 -22.56 10.57 6.51
CA PHE A 416 -21.68 10.72 5.37
C PHE A 416 -22.16 11.83 4.45
N VAL A 417 -23.47 11.91 4.18
CA VAL A 417 -24.06 12.98 3.37
C VAL A 417 -23.72 14.35 3.93
N PHE A 418 -23.96 14.61 5.22
CA PHE A 418 -23.65 15.93 5.80
C PHE A 418 -22.15 16.22 5.92
N THR A 419 -21.30 15.18 5.93
CA THR A 419 -19.83 15.35 5.86
C THR A 419 -19.38 15.79 4.48
N ALA A 420 -19.94 15.19 3.44
CA ALA A 420 -19.55 15.45 2.05
C ALA A 420 -20.25 16.69 1.46
N MET A 421 -21.46 17.01 1.90
CA MET A 421 -22.32 18.06 1.34
C MET A 421 -21.68 19.45 1.21
N PRO A 422 -20.81 19.94 2.12
CA PRO A 422 -20.11 21.22 1.95
C PRO A 422 -19.26 21.30 0.66
N TYR A 423 -18.83 20.14 0.15
CA TYR A 423 -17.92 20.01 -0.97
C TYR A 423 -18.62 19.63 -2.29
N LEU A 424 -19.95 19.50 -2.27
CA LEU A 424 -20.76 19.19 -3.44
C LEU A 424 -21.12 20.44 -4.25
N LYS A 425 -21.56 20.23 -5.49
CA LYS A 425 -22.16 21.28 -6.32
C LYS A 425 -23.56 21.61 -5.81
N ASP A 426 -23.99 22.86 -5.97
CA ASP A 426 -25.27 23.34 -5.43
C ASP A 426 -26.47 22.54 -5.94
N ILE A 427 -26.47 22.16 -7.22
CA ILE A 427 -27.53 21.32 -7.82
C ILE A 427 -27.72 20.03 -7.01
N GLN A 428 -26.63 19.32 -6.68
CA GLN A 428 -26.69 18.10 -5.90
C GLN A 428 -27.14 18.35 -4.46
N LYS A 429 -26.75 19.47 -3.84
CA LYS A 429 -27.23 19.82 -2.49
C LYS A 429 -28.75 19.93 -2.46
N TYR A 430 -29.34 20.52 -3.50
CA TYR A 430 -30.80 20.67 -3.61
C TYR A 430 -31.50 19.34 -3.85
N ASP A 431 -30.92 18.46 -4.67
CA ASP A 431 -31.46 17.11 -4.94
C ASP A 431 -31.55 16.24 -3.67
N LEU A 432 -30.73 16.53 -2.66
CA LEU A 432 -30.69 15.84 -1.37
C LEU A 432 -31.73 16.37 -0.37
N MET A 433 -32.31 17.56 -0.60
CA MET A 433 -33.24 18.17 0.36
C MET A 433 -34.47 17.30 0.63
N GLU A 434 -35.02 16.66 -0.41
CA GLU A 434 -36.21 15.82 -0.30
C GLU A 434 -36.07 14.70 0.74
N GLU A 435 -34.89 14.06 0.78
CA GLU A 435 -34.63 12.90 1.63
C GLU A 435 -34.01 13.29 2.98
N TYR A 436 -33.09 14.26 3.00
CA TYR A 436 -32.27 14.53 4.19
C TYR A 436 -32.70 15.76 4.99
N LEU A 437 -33.57 16.63 4.46
CA LEU A 437 -34.14 17.76 5.20
C LEU A 437 -35.50 17.37 5.78
N VAL A 438 -35.45 16.75 6.97
CA VAL A 438 -36.59 16.07 7.60
C VAL A 438 -37.01 16.69 8.94
N ASP A 439 -36.10 17.41 9.60
CA ASP A 439 -36.27 17.94 10.95
C ASP A 439 -35.47 19.24 11.18
N ASP A 440 -35.58 19.81 12.37
CA ASP A 440 -34.88 21.04 12.76
C ASP A 440 -33.35 20.90 12.77
N VAL A 441 -32.84 19.71 13.07
CA VAL A 441 -31.39 19.44 13.14
C VAL A 441 -30.81 19.46 11.73
N SER A 442 -31.44 18.74 10.80
CA SER A 442 -31.09 18.76 9.39
C SER A 442 -31.26 20.16 8.80
N LEU A 443 -32.30 20.92 9.13
CA LEU A 443 -32.44 22.32 8.70
C LEU A 443 -31.25 23.17 9.13
N THR A 444 -30.83 23.04 10.39
CA THR A 444 -29.66 23.77 10.90
C THR A 444 -28.38 23.42 10.12
N LEU A 445 -28.19 22.13 9.77
CA LEU A 445 -27.06 21.68 8.96
C LEU A 445 -27.13 22.23 7.54
N PHE A 446 -28.30 22.17 6.89
CA PHE A 446 -28.51 22.72 5.55
C PHE A 446 -28.26 24.23 5.52
N THR A 447 -28.77 25.00 6.49
CA THR A 447 -28.54 26.45 6.56
C THR A 447 -27.09 26.83 6.85
N ARG A 448 -26.29 25.93 7.44
CA ARG A 448 -24.85 26.14 7.62
C ARG A 448 -24.08 25.94 6.30
N ILE A 449 -24.58 25.07 5.43
CA ILE A 449 -23.93 24.70 4.17
C ILE A 449 -24.39 25.60 3.01
N ILE A 450 -25.70 25.79 2.87
CA ILE A 450 -26.33 26.68 1.89
C ILE A 450 -26.40 28.06 2.52
N LYS A 451 -25.48 28.94 2.11
CA LYS A 451 -25.30 30.28 2.70
C LYS A 451 -26.50 31.21 2.53
N LYS A 452 -27.38 30.93 1.56
CA LYS A 452 -28.56 31.72 1.24
C LYS A 452 -29.83 30.96 1.66
N PRO A 453 -30.42 31.25 2.82
CA PRO A 453 -31.61 30.53 3.30
C PRO A 453 -32.79 30.62 2.33
N GLU A 454 -32.93 31.72 1.58
CA GLU A 454 -33.98 31.87 0.56
C GLU A 454 -33.94 30.76 -0.50
N GLU A 455 -32.76 30.24 -0.84
CA GLU A 455 -32.63 29.16 -1.82
C GLU A 455 -33.26 27.87 -1.30
N ILE A 456 -33.19 27.58 -0.01
CA ILE A 456 -33.86 26.41 0.60
C ILE A 456 -35.37 26.50 0.38
N LEU A 457 -35.97 27.66 0.64
CA LEU A 457 -37.41 27.87 0.39
C LEU A 457 -37.75 27.76 -1.09
N MET A 458 -36.96 28.38 -1.98
CA MET A 458 -37.18 28.32 -3.42
C MET A 458 -37.13 26.89 -3.95
N GLN A 459 -36.18 26.08 -3.48
CA GLN A 459 -36.04 24.69 -3.93
C GLN A 459 -37.12 23.79 -3.34
N ALA A 460 -37.56 24.04 -2.12
CA ALA A 460 -38.69 23.30 -1.53
C ALA A 460 -39.97 23.39 -2.37
N HIS A 461 -40.19 24.51 -3.06
CA HIS A 461 -41.34 24.69 -3.97
C HIS A 461 -41.22 23.90 -5.28
N LYS A 462 -40.02 23.43 -5.65
CA LYS A 462 -39.80 22.59 -6.83
C LYS A 462 -39.93 21.09 -6.53
N LEU A 463 -40.02 20.72 -5.26
CA LEU A 463 -40.17 19.33 -4.83
C LEU A 463 -41.63 18.88 -4.92
N ASN A 464 -41.84 17.58 -4.74
CA ASN A 464 -43.17 17.01 -4.54
C ASN A 464 -43.88 17.69 -3.35
N ILE A 465 -45.22 17.76 -3.42
CA ILE A 465 -46.06 18.52 -2.48
C ILE A 465 -45.76 18.18 -1.01
N GLN A 466 -45.66 16.90 -0.67
CA GLN A 466 -45.47 16.46 0.72
C GLN A 466 -44.08 16.84 1.29
N PRO A 467 -42.95 16.47 0.66
CA PRO A 467 -41.62 16.94 1.09
C PRO A 467 -41.49 18.46 1.10
N GLY A 468 -41.98 19.14 0.05
CA GLY A 468 -41.93 20.59 -0.05
C GLY A 468 -42.67 21.26 1.11
N LYS A 469 -43.88 20.78 1.42
CA LYS A 469 -44.67 21.29 2.55
C LYS A 469 -43.98 21.08 3.90
N ARG A 470 -43.38 19.91 4.12
CA ARG A 470 -42.60 19.62 5.34
C ARG A 470 -41.46 20.62 5.49
N ILE A 471 -40.65 20.82 4.45
CA ILE A 471 -39.50 21.72 4.47
C ILE A 471 -39.94 23.16 4.71
N ILE A 472 -40.97 23.62 3.99
CA ILE A 472 -41.52 24.97 4.17
C ILE A 472 -41.98 25.17 5.62
N HIS A 473 -42.64 24.18 6.22
CA HIS A 473 -43.06 24.24 7.63
C HIS A 473 -41.88 24.38 8.58
N LEU A 474 -40.79 23.62 8.36
CA LEU A 474 -39.55 23.74 9.14
C LEU A 474 -38.93 25.14 9.00
N CYS A 475 -38.93 25.72 7.80
CA CYS A 475 -38.45 27.09 7.59
C CYS A 475 -39.27 28.11 8.40
N PHE A 476 -40.59 27.99 8.41
CA PHE A 476 -41.47 28.88 9.18
C PHE A 476 -41.36 28.70 10.71
N ALA A 477 -40.92 27.53 11.18
CA ALA A 477 -40.63 27.30 12.58
C ALA A 477 -39.35 28.02 13.07
N ARG A 478 -38.56 28.61 12.16
CA ARG A 478 -37.29 29.30 12.44
C ARG A 478 -37.32 30.78 11.98
N PRO A 479 -38.20 31.62 12.54
CA PRO A 479 -38.32 33.04 12.15
C PRO A 479 -37.02 33.84 12.33
N GLU A 480 -36.12 33.39 13.21
CA GLU A 480 -34.80 33.98 13.43
C GLU A 480 -33.86 33.82 12.23
N ILE A 481 -34.05 32.78 11.41
CA ILE A 481 -33.32 32.54 10.16
C ILE A 481 -34.14 33.05 8.99
N PHE A 482 -35.41 32.67 8.89
CA PHE A 482 -36.31 32.98 7.78
C PHE A 482 -37.13 34.24 8.07
N THR A 483 -36.43 35.38 8.10
CA THR A 483 -37.01 36.70 8.36
C THR A 483 -37.96 37.16 7.25
N ASP A 484 -38.73 38.21 7.52
CA ASP A 484 -39.61 38.87 6.54
C ASP A 484 -38.87 39.27 5.26
N ARG A 485 -37.62 39.74 5.36
CA ARG A 485 -36.76 40.05 4.21
C ARG A 485 -36.43 38.82 3.37
N ILE A 486 -36.02 37.72 4.01
CA ILE A 486 -35.68 36.47 3.31
C ILE A 486 -36.91 35.86 2.64
N LEU A 487 -38.04 35.86 3.33
CA LEU A 487 -39.31 35.40 2.77
C LEU A 487 -39.76 36.28 1.59
N SER A 488 -39.59 37.60 1.69
CA SER A 488 -39.90 38.52 0.58
C SER A 488 -39.04 38.22 -0.64
N MET A 489 -37.73 38.02 -0.46
CA MET A 489 -36.82 37.64 -1.54
C MET A 489 -37.21 36.30 -2.17
N ALA A 490 -37.49 35.28 -1.37
CA ALA A 490 -37.91 33.97 -1.88
C ALA A 490 -39.24 34.06 -2.66
N ILE A 491 -40.24 34.77 -2.14
CA ILE A 491 -41.54 34.96 -2.80
C ILE A 491 -41.36 35.72 -4.12
N GLU A 492 -40.55 36.78 -4.13
CA GLU A 492 -40.25 37.55 -5.33
C GLU A 492 -39.62 36.67 -6.42
N GLU A 493 -38.63 35.85 -6.09
CA GLU A 493 -37.99 34.95 -7.03
C GLU A 493 -38.91 33.82 -7.52
N ILE A 494 -39.74 33.25 -6.63
CA ILE A 494 -40.73 32.24 -7.03
C ILE A 494 -41.75 32.84 -8.01
N THR A 495 -42.14 34.10 -7.82
CA THR A 495 -43.12 34.77 -8.70
C THR A 495 -42.56 34.97 -10.12
N LYS A 496 -41.23 34.98 -10.29
CA LYS A 496 -40.58 35.06 -11.61
C LYS A 496 -40.64 33.74 -12.41
N MET A 497 -40.94 32.60 -11.79
CA MET A 497 -41.11 31.32 -12.49
C MET A 497 -42.30 31.33 -13.45
N ASP A 498 -42.22 30.65 -14.61
CA ASP A 498 -43.27 30.68 -15.64
C ASP A 498 -44.65 30.27 -15.10
N THR A 499 -44.66 29.25 -14.24
CA THR A 499 -45.84 28.76 -13.53
C THR A 499 -45.62 28.88 -12.03
N LEU A 500 -46.64 29.31 -11.28
CA LEU A 500 -46.54 29.40 -9.83
C LEU A 500 -46.59 28.00 -9.22
N PRO A 501 -45.66 27.66 -8.30
CA PRO A 501 -45.69 26.38 -7.62
C PRO A 501 -46.94 26.21 -6.75
N ALA A 502 -47.43 24.97 -6.61
CA ALA A 502 -48.65 24.66 -5.86
C ALA A 502 -48.63 25.15 -4.40
N LEU A 503 -47.45 25.20 -3.78
CA LEU A 503 -47.26 25.61 -2.38
C LEU A 503 -47.09 27.14 -2.22
N PHE A 504 -47.06 27.90 -3.31
CA PHE A 504 -46.79 29.35 -3.29
C PHE A 504 -47.80 30.10 -2.40
N MET A 505 -49.10 29.85 -2.60
CA MET A 505 -50.14 30.53 -1.82
C MET A 505 -50.13 30.14 -0.34
N GLU A 506 -49.72 28.91 -0.02
CA GLU A 506 -49.54 28.47 1.36
C GLU A 506 -48.38 29.24 2.01
N THR A 507 -47.26 29.37 1.31
CA THR A 507 -46.10 30.16 1.74
C THR A 507 -46.46 31.62 1.97
N VAL A 508 -47.14 32.29 1.02
CA VAL A 508 -47.56 33.70 1.18
C VAL A 508 -48.48 33.88 2.39
N LYS A 509 -49.47 32.99 2.57
CA LYS A 509 -50.40 33.05 3.71
C LYS A 509 -49.67 32.87 5.03
N ASN A 510 -48.74 31.91 5.12
CA ASN A 510 -47.96 31.67 6.32
C ASN A 510 -47.01 32.83 6.63
N SER A 511 -46.37 33.41 5.62
CA SER A 511 -45.55 34.62 5.75
C SER A 511 -46.35 35.80 6.30
N LEU A 512 -47.57 36.05 5.80
CA LEU A 512 -48.41 37.14 6.30
C LEU A 512 -48.95 36.93 7.71
N LYS A 513 -49.17 35.67 8.11
CA LYS A 513 -49.54 35.32 9.49
C LYS A 513 -48.39 35.57 10.46
N LEU A 514 -47.17 35.22 10.04
CA LEU A 514 -45.97 35.35 10.86
C LEU A 514 -45.45 36.80 10.90
N PHE A 515 -45.50 37.49 9.75
CA PHE A 515 -44.99 38.84 9.55
C PHE A 515 -46.03 39.72 8.84
N SER A 516 -46.91 40.36 9.62
CA SER A 516 -47.95 41.25 9.09
C SER A 516 -47.42 42.42 8.24
N ASN A 517 -46.16 42.80 8.48
CA ASN A 517 -45.49 43.92 7.81
C ASN A 517 -45.11 43.61 6.35
N MET A 518 -45.32 42.38 5.87
CA MET A 518 -45.08 42.01 4.46
C MET A 518 -46.22 42.43 3.51
N LYS A 519 -47.36 42.93 4.03
CA LYS A 519 -48.49 43.38 3.19
C LYS A 519 -48.12 44.46 2.15
N PRO A 520 -47.33 45.51 2.48
CA PRO A 520 -46.90 46.52 1.51
C PRO A 520 -45.98 45.95 0.42
N PHE A 521 -45.08 45.02 0.78
CA PHE A 521 -44.26 44.29 -0.18
C PHE A 521 -45.14 43.52 -1.17
N LEU A 522 -46.11 42.76 -0.66
CA LEU A 522 -47.00 41.96 -1.50
C LEU A 522 -47.86 42.85 -2.42
N ALA A 523 -48.34 44.00 -1.93
CA ALA A 523 -49.05 44.96 -2.76
C ALA A 523 -48.20 45.48 -3.93
N THR A 524 -46.92 45.78 -3.68
CA THR A 524 -45.96 46.19 -4.70
C THR A 524 -45.69 45.07 -5.70
N LEU A 525 -45.51 43.84 -5.23
CA LEU A 525 -45.28 42.66 -6.07
C LEU A 525 -46.46 42.40 -7.01
N ILE A 526 -47.70 42.46 -6.51
CA ILE A 526 -48.92 42.27 -7.33
C ILE A 526 -49.00 43.35 -8.41
N LYS A 527 -48.71 44.63 -8.10
CA LYS A 527 -48.72 45.71 -9.09
C LYS A 527 -47.69 45.45 -10.20
N ARG A 528 -46.50 44.98 -9.84
CA ARG A 528 -45.42 44.73 -10.80
C ARG A 528 -45.70 43.51 -11.69
N GLU A 529 -46.21 42.43 -11.11
CA GLU A 529 -46.43 41.14 -11.79
C GLU A 529 -47.87 40.98 -12.29
N TRP A 530 -48.64 42.07 -12.35
CA TRP A 530 -50.08 42.04 -12.62
C TRP A 530 -50.43 41.24 -13.87
N THR A 531 -49.85 41.61 -15.02
CA THR A 531 -50.14 40.99 -16.32
C THR A 531 -49.93 39.49 -16.30
N LYS A 532 -48.83 39.04 -15.66
CA LYS A 532 -48.50 37.62 -15.54
C LYS A 532 -49.47 36.89 -14.62
N LEU A 533 -49.74 37.43 -13.43
CA LEU A 533 -50.67 36.85 -12.47
C LEU A 533 -52.09 36.78 -13.05
N PHE A 534 -52.53 37.82 -13.75
CA PHE A 534 -53.85 37.90 -14.37
C PHE A 534 -54.01 36.95 -15.57
N THR A 535 -52.95 36.68 -16.33
CA THR A 535 -53.03 35.81 -17.50
C THR A 535 -52.92 34.33 -17.13
N ASN A 536 -51.93 34.00 -16.29
CA ASN A 536 -51.55 32.61 -16.05
C ASN A 536 -52.03 32.05 -14.70
N ASN A 537 -52.33 32.90 -13.71
CA ASN A 537 -52.57 32.49 -12.32
C ASN A 537 -53.73 33.27 -11.67
N GLN A 538 -54.90 33.34 -12.34
CA GLN A 538 -56.02 34.18 -11.89
C GLN A 538 -56.56 33.83 -10.50
N ALA A 539 -56.56 32.54 -10.13
CA ALA A 539 -57.07 32.09 -8.84
C ALA A 539 -56.14 32.57 -7.70
N GLU A 540 -54.83 32.47 -7.91
CA GLU A 540 -53.80 32.93 -7.01
C GLU A 540 -53.84 34.46 -6.88
N LEU A 541 -54.00 35.19 -7.99
CA LEU A 541 -54.16 36.64 -8.00
C LEU A 541 -55.33 37.09 -7.10
N LEU A 542 -56.49 36.43 -7.22
CA LEU A 542 -57.65 36.71 -6.36
C LEU A 542 -57.29 36.53 -4.88
N ALA A 543 -56.69 35.40 -4.52
CA ALA A 543 -56.30 35.11 -3.15
C ALA A 543 -55.24 36.08 -2.61
N LEU A 544 -54.29 36.53 -3.45
CA LEU A 544 -53.29 37.54 -3.10
C LEU A 544 -53.92 38.90 -2.83
N LEU A 545 -54.84 39.35 -3.69
CA LEU A 545 -55.60 40.60 -3.52
C LEU A 545 -56.44 40.58 -2.24
N GLU A 546 -57.07 39.45 -1.93
CA GLU A 546 -57.81 39.29 -0.67
C GLU A 546 -56.88 39.40 0.55
N SER A 547 -55.64 38.92 0.43
CA SER A 547 -54.64 38.88 1.50
C SER A 547 -53.99 40.24 1.81
N VAL A 548 -53.79 41.12 0.81
CA VAL A 548 -53.23 42.47 1.02
C VAL A 548 -54.20 43.44 1.70
N GLY A 549 -55.50 43.11 1.76
CA GLY A 549 -56.45 43.86 2.56
C GLY A 549 -56.83 45.21 1.94
N GLN A 550 -56.60 46.29 2.70
CA GLN A 550 -56.99 47.66 2.36
C GLN A 550 -56.22 48.24 1.16
N ALA A 551 -55.07 47.67 0.80
CA ALA A 551 -54.33 48.07 -0.40
C ALA A 551 -54.91 47.51 -1.70
N ALA A 552 -55.79 46.49 -1.63
CA ALA A 552 -56.33 45.84 -2.83
C ALA A 552 -57.13 46.78 -3.75
N PRO A 553 -58.01 47.66 -3.23
CA PRO A 553 -58.74 48.61 -4.08
C PRO A 553 -57.83 49.56 -4.85
N GLU A 554 -56.75 50.05 -4.23
CA GLU A 554 -55.78 50.92 -4.92
C GLU A 554 -55.07 50.22 -6.07
N ILE A 555 -54.74 48.93 -5.93
CA ILE A 555 -54.17 48.13 -7.02
C ILE A 555 -55.21 47.95 -8.13
N LEU A 556 -56.42 47.54 -7.76
CA LEU A 556 -57.50 47.25 -8.68
C LEU A 556 -57.96 48.46 -9.51
N LEU A 557 -57.90 49.67 -8.95
CA LEU A 557 -58.26 50.88 -9.68
C LEU A 557 -57.16 51.38 -10.64
N THR A 558 -55.94 50.80 -10.58
CA THR A 558 -54.83 51.15 -11.48
C THR A 558 -54.79 50.32 -12.76
N VAL A 559 -55.64 49.30 -12.87
CA VAL A 559 -55.70 48.38 -14.03
C VAL A 559 -56.90 48.69 -14.92
N ASP A 560 -56.96 48.07 -16.09
CA ASP A 560 -58.03 48.31 -17.06
C ASP A 560 -59.41 47.91 -16.51
N GLU A 561 -60.44 48.68 -16.86
CA GLU A 561 -61.79 48.49 -16.34
C GLU A 561 -62.38 47.11 -16.67
N SER A 562 -62.00 46.53 -17.80
CA SER A 562 -62.38 45.18 -18.22
C SER A 562 -61.78 44.10 -17.30
N GLU A 563 -60.50 44.24 -16.94
CA GLU A 563 -59.79 43.32 -16.04
C GLU A 563 -60.28 43.46 -14.60
N LEU A 564 -60.47 44.70 -14.16
CA LEU A 564 -61.08 45.05 -12.87
C LEU A 564 -62.42 44.33 -12.70
N THR A 565 -63.34 44.50 -13.67
CA THR A 565 -64.68 43.91 -13.63
C THR A 565 -64.63 42.37 -13.60
N LYS A 566 -63.69 41.77 -14.34
CA LYS A 566 -63.48 40.31 -14.36
C LYS A 566 -62.97 39.76 -13.02
N ILE A 567 -62.18 40.53 -12.26
CA ILE A 567 -61.66 40.11 -10.95
C ILE A 567 -62.70 40.31 -9.85
N ILE A 568 -63.34 41.48 -9.77
CA ILE A 568 -64.31 41.76 -8.70
C ILE A 568 -65.57 40.89 -8.79
N SER A 569 -65.98 40.48 -10.00
CA SER A 569 -67.11 39.56 -10.19
C SER A 569 -66.84 38.15 -9.63
N LYS A 570 -65.56 37.80 -9.41
CA LYS A 570 -65.16 36.51 -8.84
C LYS A 570 -64.97 36.53 -7.32
N SER A 571 -64.98 37.70 -6.66
CA SER A 571 -64.84 37.80 -5.20
C SER A 571 -65.74 38.89 -4.60
N ASN A 572 -66.75 38.45 -3.84
CA ASN A 572 -67.64 39.33 -3.07
C ASN A 572 -66.87 40.19 -2.05
N LEU A 573 -65.77 39.66 -1.50
CA LEU A 573 -64.95 40.37 -0.53
C LEU A 573 -64.24 41.56 -1.17
N LEU A 574 -63.62 41.35 -2.34
CA LEU A 574 -62.95 42.41 -3.09
C LEU A 574 -63.97 43.44 -3.58
N GLN A 575 -65.12 43.00 -4.09
CA GLN A 575 -66.19 43.91 -4.51
C GLN A 575 -66.63 44.84 -3.38
N LYS A 576 -66.87 44.30 -2.17
CA LYS A 576 -67.22 45.10 -0.99
C LYS A 576 -66.13 46.12 -0.66
N ARG A 577 -64.87 45.70 -0.62
CA ARG A 577 -63.73 46.59 -0.32
C ARG A 577 -63.57 47.71 -1.35
N VAL A 578 -63.72 47.40 -2.64
CA VAL A 578 -63.65 48.40 -3.71
C VAL A 578 -64.79 49.41 -3.60
N LYS A 579 -66.02 48.96 -3.34
CA LYS A 579 -67.16 49.87 -3.09
C LYS A 579 -66.93 50.78 -1.89
N GLU A 580 -66.53 50.22 -0.75
CA GLU A 580 -66.23 50.98 0.47
C GLU A 580 -65.11 52.00 0.24
N TYR A 581 -64.09 51.63 -0.55
CA TYR A 581 -63.00 52.53 -0.91
C TYR A 581 -63.50 53.66 -1.81
N LEU A 582 -64.24 53.36 -2.89
CA LEU A 582 -64.78 54.35 -3.83
C LEU A 582 -65.73 55.35 -3.14
N LEU A 583 -66.55 54.91 -2.19
CA LEU A 583 -67.43 55.80 -1.41
C LEU A 583 -66.66 56.84 -0.59
N LYS A 584 -65.40 56.58 -0.27
CA LYS A 584 -64.50 57.51 0.44
C LYS A 584 -63.67 58.39 -0.50
N GLN A 585 -63.74 58.17 -1.81
CA GLN A 585 -63.01 58.95 -2.81
C GLN A 585 -63.78 60.20 -3.25
N PRO A 586 -63.11 61.22 -3.82
CA PRO A 586 -63.78 62.40 -4.38
C PRO A 586 -64.80 62.07 -5.49
N ALA A 587 -65.82 62.92 -5.65
CA ALA A 587 -66.94 62.71 -6.57
C ALA A 587 -66.54 62.43 -8.03
N TYR A 588 -65.43 63.00 -8.51
CA TYR A 588 -64.96 62.76 -9.88
C TYR A 588 -64.46 61.32 -10.09
N ILE A 589 -63.86 60.67 -9.08
CA ILE A 589 -63.44 59.26 -9.14
C ILE A 589 -64.67 58.36 -9.04
N GLN A 590 -65.62 58.70 -8.17
CA GLN A 590 -66.89 57.97 -8.05
C GLN A 590 -67.66 57.98 -9.38
N ASN A 591 -67.69 59.11 -10.08
CA ASN A 591 -68.32 59.22 -11.40
C ASN A 591 -67.61 58.40 -12.48
N LYS A 592 -66.26 58.30 -12.43
CA LYS A 592 -65.48 57.46 -13.37
C LYS A 592 -65.83 55.96 -13.24
N TYR A 593 -66.08 55.48 -12.02
CA TYR A 593 -66.38 54.07 -11.74
C TYR A 593 -67.84 53.84 -11.30
N LYS A 594 -68.77 54.65 -11.81
CA LYS A 594 -70.18 54.66 -11.38
C LYS A 594 -70.88 53.30 -11.60
N SER A 595 -70.49 52.57 -12.65
CA SER A 595 -70.91 51.21 -12.97
C SER A 595 -70.62 50.20 -11.85
N LEU A 596 -69.59 50.45 -11.03
CA LEU A 596 -69.18 49.57 -9.94
C LEU A 596 -69.87 49.88 -8.60
N LEU A 597 -70.34 51.12 -8.42
CA LEU A 597 -71.11 51.56 -7.25
C LEU A 597 -72.58 51.10 -7.34
N ASN A 598 -73.14 51.14 -8.56
CA ASN A 598 -74.50 50.70 -8.88
C ASN A 598 -74.45 49.64 -10.01
N PRO A 599 -74.12 48.37 -9.67
CA PRO A 599 -73.99 47.29 -10.63
C PRO A 599 -75.30 46.87 -11.29
#